data_AF-A0A7J4LQI9-F1
#
_entry.id   AF-A0A7J4LQI9-F1
#
_cell.length_a   1.000
_cell.length_b   1.000
_cell.length_c   1.000
_cell.angle_alpha   90.00
_cell.angle_beta   90.00
_cell.angle_gamma   90.00
#
_symmetry.space_group_name_H-M   'P 1'
#
loop_
_entity.id
_entity.type
_entity.pdbx_description
1 polymer ?
#
loop_
_entity_poly.entity_id
_entity_poly.type
_entity_poly.pdbx_seq_one_letter_code
_entity_poly.pdbx_strand_id
1 'polypeptide(L)'
;MQYSFFIFVFIFIVTASSTTFLVPQREWRLAVSALFVMMILLYWVLLLTKAVEKIAMLKHIAPERLTPGDWIAEDVIVKGKRICGPKDLGIDEQQIKTLLKLKQKKLIHTVLIKEGIPFVPSFLLAFIVTLLAQNLVVTLLI
;
A
#
# COMPACT_ATOMS: atom_id res chain seq x y z
N MET A 1 -6.43 -13.55 17.53
CA MET A 1 -5.37 -12.94 16.70
C MET A 1 -4.43 -12.04 17.51
N GLN A 2 -4.95 -11.21 18.43
CA GLN A 2 -4.14 -10.27 19.23
C GLN A 2 -3.08 -10.92 20.13
N TYR A 3 -3.41 -11.99 20.86
CA TYR A 3 -2.45 -12.71 21.72
C TYR A 3 -1.31 -13.37 20.95
N SER A 4 -1.58 -13.90 19.75
CA SER A 4 -0.57 -14.52 18.89
C SER A 4 0.48 -13.51 18.41
N PHE A 5 0.08 -12.25 18.18
CA PHE A 5 0.99 -11.17 17.82
C PHE A 5 1.95 -10.81 18.96
N PHE A 6 1.43 -10.63 20.18
CA PHE A 6 2.27 -10.30 21.33
C PHE A 6 3.30 -11.40 21.64
N ILE A 7 2.91 -12.67 21.52
CA ILE A 7 3.82 -13.81 21.68
C ILE A 7 4.94 -13.77 20.63
N PHE A 8 4.60 -13.48 19.37
CA PHE A 8 5.60 -13.36 18.30
C PHE A 8 6.60 -12.24 18.56
N VAL A 9 6.13 -11.04 18.95
CA VAL A 9 6.99 -9.91 19.30
C VAL A 9 7.89 -10.25 20.48
N PHE A 10 7.38 -10.92 21.50
CA PHE A 10 8.15 -11.36 22.65
C PHE A 10 9.26 -12.33 22.26
N ILE A 11 8.96 -13.38 21.48
CA ILE A 11 9.95 -14.33 20.97
C ILE A 11 11.02 -13.62 20.14
N PHE A 12 10.62 -12.66 19.30
CA PHE A 12 11.54 -11.88 18.48
C PHE A 12 12.51 -11.05 19.33
N ILE A 13 12.02 -10.36 20.36
CA ILE A 13 12.85 -9.59 21.30
C ILE A 13 13.83 -10.49 22.05
N VAL A 14 13.37 -11.65 22.54
CA VAL A 14 14.23 -12.62 23.24
C VAL A 14 15.32 -13.13 22.30
N THR A 15 14.97 -13.47 21.06
CA THR A 15 15.93 -13.94 20.05
C THR A 15 16.95 -12.85 19.69
N ALA A 16 16.50 -11.60 19.51
CA ALA A 16 17.37 -10.46 19.27
C ALA A 16 18.34 -10.19 20.42
N SER A 17 17.86 -10.30 21.66
CA SER A 17 18.67 -10.10 22.86
C SER A 17 19.71 -11.21 23.04
N SER A 18 19.32 -12.47 22.83
CA SER A 18 20.24 -13.61 22.93
C SER A 18 21.32 -13.57 21.85
N THR A 19 20.95 -13.26 20.60
CA THR A 19 21.91 -13.18 19.49
C THR A 19 22.91 -12.04 19.65
N THR A 20 22.48 -10.87 20.13
CA THR A 20 23.39 -9.75 20.40
C THR A 20 24.36 -10.05 21.55
N PHE A 21 23.95 -10.83 22.56
CA PHE A 21 24.83 -11.25 23.66
C PHE A 21 25.93 -12.23 23.21
N LEU A 22 25.63 -13.12 22.26
CA LEU A 22 26.57 -14.13 21.75
C LEU A 22 27.67 -13.56 20.84
N VAL A 23 27.51 -12.33 20.33
CA VAL A 23 28.50 -11.70 19.45
C VAL A 23 29.65 -11.10 20.27
N PRO A 24 30.89 -11.62 20.17
CA PRO A 24 32.00 -11.18 21.03
C PRO A 24 32.51 -9.78 20.68
N GLN A 25 32.54 -9.45 19.39
CA GLN A 25 33.07 -8.18 18.89
C GLN A 25 32.05 -7.04 19.04
N ARG A 26 32.48 -5.92 19.63
CA ARG A 26 31.61 -4.76 19.93
C ARG A 26 30.94 -4.17 18.69
N GLU A 27 31.68 -4.08 17.58
CA GLU A 27 31.17 -3.48 16.33
C GLU A 27 30.03 -4.29 15.73
N TRP A 28 30.22 -5.61 15.59
CA TRP A 28 29.17 -6.52 15.13
C TRP A 28 27.96 -6.54 16.05
N ARG A 29 28.16 -6.42 17.37
CA ARG A 29 27.06 -6.33 18.33
C ARG A 29 26.18 -5.09 18.07
N LEU A 30 26.79 -3.94 17.82
CA LEU A 30 26.08 -2.71 17.46
C LEU A 30 25.36 -2.84 16.11
N ALA A 31 26.03 -3.41 15.10
CA ALA A 31 25.45 -3.61 13.78
C ALA A 31 24.21 -4.53 13.82
N VAL A 32 24.31 -5.66 14.54
CA VAL A 32 23.18 -6.59 14.73
C VAL A 32 22.04 -5.93 15.51
N SER A 33 22.35 -5.16 16.55
CA SER A 33 21.34 -4.41 17.32
C SER A 33 20.62 -3.38 16.44
N ALA A 34 21.36 -2.63 15.62
CA ALA A 34 20.80 -1.66 14.68
C ALA A 34 19.91 -2.34 13.63
N LEU A 35 20.27 -3.53 13.14
CA LEU A 35 19.45 -4.30 12.23
C LEU A 35 18.10 -4.68 12.86
N PHE A 36 18.10 -5.16 14.11
CA PHE A 36 16.85 -5.48 14.82
C PHE A 36 15.97 -4.25 15.03
N VAL A 37 16.55 -3.11 15.42
CA VAL A 37 15.82 -1.84 15.52
C VAL A 37 15.23 -1.44 14.16
N MET A 38 16.01 -1.56 13.08
CA MET A 38 15.54 -1.29 11.73
C MET A 38 14.36 -2.19 11.34
N MET A 39 14.41 -3.49 11.65
CA MET A 39 13.30 -4.41 11.39
C MET A 39 12.02 -4.01 12.13
N ILE A 40 12.15 -3.60 13.40
CA ILE A 40 11.00 -3.11 14.19
C ILE A 40 10.43 -1.83 13.56
N LEU A 41 11.29 -0.88 13.18
CA LEU A 41 10.86 0.36 12.53
C LEU A 41 10.14 0.09 11.20
N LEU A 42 10.70 -0.78 10.35
CA LEU A 42 10.08 -1.17 9.07
C LEU A 42 8.70 -1.80 9.28
N TYR A 43 8.54 -2.65 10.31
CA TYR A 43 7.24 -3.21 10.65
C TYR A 43 6.21 -2.13 10.99
N TRP A 44 6.58 -1.14 11.81
CA TRP A 44 5.68 -0.02 12.15
C TRP A 44 5.35 0.85 10.94
N VAL A 45 6.31 1.09 10.05
CA VAL A 45 6.07 1.81 8.79
C VAL A 45 5.07 1.03 7.91
N LEU A 46 5.19 -0.30 7.80
CA LEU A 46 4.24 -1.13 7.06
C LEU A 46 2.83 -1.09 7.68
N LEU A 47 2.71 -1.10 9.00
CA LEU A 47 1.42 -0.93 9.66
C LEU A 47 0.82 0.45 9.39
N LEU A 48 1.63 1.51 9.49
CA LEU A 48 1.19 2.88 9.25
C LEU A 48 0.71 3.06 7.81
N THR A 49 1.46 2.55 6.83
CA THR A 49 1.03 2.63 5.41
C THR A 49 -0.29 1.90 5.18
N LYS A 50 -0.53 0.76 5.83
CA LYS A 50 -1.83 0.06 5.77
C LYS A 50 -2.96 0.82 6.46
N ALA A 51 -2.68 1.50 7.56
CA ALA A 51 -3.66 2.36 8.22
C ALA A 51 -4.03 3.56 7.32
N VAL A 52 -3.03 4.22 6.75
CA VAL A 52 -3.22 5.34 5.81
C VAL A 52 -3.99 4.89 4.57
N GLU A 53 -3.67 3.72 4.01
CA GLU A 53 -4.41 3.13 2.88
C GLU A 53 -5.91 3.02 3.22
N LYS A 54 -6.25 2.46 4.39
CA LYS A 54 -7.65 2.24 4.77
C LYS A 54 -8.42 3.53 5.05
N ILE A 55 -7.76 4.54 5.62
CA ILE A 55 -8.43 5.77 6.08
C ILE A 55 -8.45 6.84 4.98
N ALA A 56 -7.35 7.00 4.25
CA ALA A 56 -7.16 8.11 3.33
C ALA A 56 -7.37 7.73 1.86
N MET A 57 -7.07 6.48 1.48
CA MET A 57 -7.14 6.02 0.08
C MET A 57 -8.45 5.33 -0.26
N LEU A 58 -9.05 4.58 0.66
CA LEU A 58 -10.35 3.95 0.42
C LEU A 58 -11.49 4.95 0.62
N LYS A 59 -12.27 5.20 -0.44
CA LYS A 59 -13.39 6.14 -0.38
C LYS A 59 -14.63 5.60 -1.08
N HIS A 60 -15.78 5.79 -0.47
CA HIS A 60 -17.06 5.56 -1.12
C HIS A 60 -17.43 6.78 -1.96
N ILE A 61 -17.58 6.57 -3.27
CA ILE A 61 -18.02 7.62 -4.20
C ILE A 61 -19.27 7.18 -4.96
N ALA A 62 -20.08 8.16 -5.35
CA ALA A 62 -21.24 7.91 -6.19
C ALA A 62 -20.80 7.61 -7.63
N PRO A 63 -21.47 6.70 -8.36
CA PRO A 63 -21.17 6.36 -9.75
C PRO A 63 -21.03 7.53 -10.73
N GLU A 64 -21.68 8.67 -10.48
CA GLU A 64 -21.59 9.89 -11.31
C GLU A 64 -20.23 10.58 -11.20
N ARG A 65 -19.47 10.29 -10.14
CA ARG A 65 -18.14 10.86 -9.92
C ARG A 65 -17.01 9.94 -10.41
N LEU A 66 -17.35 8.74 -10.88
CA LEU A 66 -16.36 7.81 -11.42
C LEU A 66 -15.81 8.34 -12.74
N THR A 67 -14.51 8.20 -12.90
CA THR A 67 -13.79 8.53 -14.14
C THR A 67 -13.09 7.28 -14.68
N PRO A 68 -12.90 7.19 -16.02
CA PRO A 68 -12.16 6.08 -16.60
C PRO A 68 -10.77 5.95 -15.98
N GLY A 69 -10.41 4.74 -15.56
CA GLY A 69 -9.16 4.44 -14.88
C GLY A 69 -9.23 4.44 -13.34
N ASP A 70 -10.34 4.85 -12.73
CA ASP A 70 -10.51 4.72 -11.28
C ASP A 70 -10.39 3.26 -10.83
N TRP A 71 -9.67 3.02 -9.73
CA TRP A 71 -9.46 1.67 -9.20
C TRP A 71 -10.57 1.29 -8.22
N ILE A 72 -11.35 0.28 -8.58
CA ILE A 72 -12.38 -0.27 -7.70
C ILE A 72 -11.74 -1.15 -6.62
N ALA A 73 -12.02 -0.88 -5.35
CA ALA A 73 -11.41 -1.58 -4.22
C ALA A 73 -12.07 -2.94 -3.91
N GLU A 74 -13.36 -3.10 -4.23
CA GLU A 74 -14.16 -4.28 -3.93
C GLU A 74 -14.98 -4.74 -5.14
N ASP A 75 -15.24 -6.04 -5.27
CA ASP A 75 -16.04 -6.56 -6.38
C ASP A 75 -17.49 -6.05 -6.31
N VAL A 76 -17.93 -5.37 -7.37
CA VAL A 76 -19.33 -4.95 -7.54
C VAL A 76 -20.08 -6.04 -8.31
N ILE A 77 -20.87 -6.83 -7.59
CA ILE A 77 -21.65 -7.93 -8.13
C ILE A 77 -23.14 -7.60 -7.98
N VAL A 78 -23.89 -7.62 -9.09
CA VAL A 78 -25.33 -7.39 -9.07
C VAL A 78 -26.04 -8.55 -9.75
N LYS A 79 -26.99 -9.18 -9.04
CA LYS A 79 -27.73 -10.37 -9.50
C LYS A 79 -26.81 -11.52 -9.96
N GLY A 80 -25.71 -11.75 -9.25
CA GLY A 80 -24.73 -12.81 -9.56
C GLY A 80 -23.77 -12.49 -10.71
N LYS A 81 -23.90 -11.34 -11.39
CA LYS A 81 -22.96 -10.91 -12.43
C LYS A 81 -21.96 -9.90 -11.86
N ARG A 82 -20.67 -10.19 -11.99
CA ARG A 82 -19.57 -9.25 -11.69
C ARG A 82 -19.55 -8.14 -12.74
N ILE A 83 -19.59 -6.89 -12.29
CA ILE A 83 -19.52 -5.71 -13.16
C ILE A 83 -18.09 -5.18 -13.23
N CYS A 84 -17.47 -4.95 -12.07
CA CYS A 84 -16.10 -4.46 -11.93
C CYS A 84 -15.54 -4.87 -10.55
N GLY A 85 -14.24 -4.68 -10.33
CA GLY A 85 -13.59 -4.90 -9.05
C GLY A 85 -12.06 -4.79 -9.10
N PRO A 86 -11.35 -5.17 -8.04
CA PRO A 86 -9.93 -4.86 -7.86
C PRO A 86 -8.98 -5.54 -8.84
N LYS A 87 -9.44 -6.59 -9.53
CA LYS A 87 -8.68 -7.29 -10.58
C LYS A 87 -8.63 -6.53 -11.91
N ASP A 88 -9.49 -5.52 -12.07
CA ASP A 88 -9.51 -4.71 -13.28
C ASP A 88 -8.44 -3.62 -13.14
N LEU A 89 -7.75 -3.26 -14.23
CA LEU A 89 -6.67 -2.26 -14.23
C LEU A 89 -7.17 -0.81 -14.03
N GLY A 90 -8.48 -0.65 -13.83
CA GLY A 90 -9.21 0.59 -13.79
C GLY A 90 -10.60 0.36 -14.40
N ILE A 91 -11.56 1.21 -14.04
CA ILE A 91 -12.91 1.12 -14.58
C ILE A 91 -12.97 1.69 -16.01
N ASP A 92 -13.68 1.00 -16.90
CA ASP A 92 -13.94 1.47 -18.26
C ASP A 92 -15.24 2.30 -18.38
N GLU A 93 -15.42 2.99 -19.51
CA GLU A 93 -16.63 3.79 -19.73
C GLU A 93 -17.93 2.97 -19.77
N GLN A 94 -17.88 1.72 -20.24
CA GLN A 94 -19.06 0.85 -20.36
C GLN A 94 -19.52 0.36 -18.97
N GLN A 95 -18.58 0.07 -18.09
CA GLN A 95 -18.77 -0.26 -16.68
C GLN A 95 -19.37 0.94 -15.95
N ILE A 96 -18.83 2.16 -16.13
CA ILE A 96 -19.42 3.38 -15.55
C ILE A 96 -20.88 3.55 -16.00
N LYS A 97 -21.16 3.45 -17.32
CA LYS A 97 -22.53 3.52 -17.86
C LYS A 97 -23.45 2.46 -17.24
N THR A 98 -22.92 1.26 -16.97
CA THR A 98 -23.66 0.19 -16.32
C THR A 98 -23.97 0.53 -14.87
N LEU A 99 -22.99 1.02 -14.11
CA LEU A 99 -23.16 1.45 -12.71
C LEU A 99 -24.17 2.60 -12.58
N LEU A 100 -24.15 3.57 -13.50
CA LEU A 100 -25.14 4.65 -13.54
C LEU A 100 -26.57 4.13 -13.73
N LYS A 101 -26.78 3.18 -14.65
CA LYS A 101 -28.08 2.53 -14.84
C LYS A 101 -28.52 1.74 -13.60
N LEU A 102 -27.57 1.10 -12.91
CA LEU A 102 -27.85 0.36 -11.67
C LEU A 102 -28.22 1.29 -10.52
N LYS A 103 -27.60 2.48 -10.44
CA LYS A 103 -27.97 3.51 -9.47
C LYS A 103 -29.35 4.09 -9.73
N GLN A 104 -29.70 4.35 -11.00
CA GLN A 104 -31.06 4.78 -11.37
C GLN A 104 -32.13 3.77 -10.92
N LYS A 105 -31.79 2.48 -10.98
CA LYS A 105 -32.64 1.37 -10.47
C LYS A 105 -32.58 1.18 -8.95
N LYS A 106 -31.86 2.04 -8.22
CA LYS A 106 -31.63 1.97 -6.77
C LYS A 106 -31.01 0.64 -6.30
N LEU A 107 -30.24 -0.01 -7.17
CA LEU A 107 -29.54 -1.26 -6.83
C LEU A 107 -28.18 -1.02 -6.17
N ILE A 108 -27.58 0.14 -6.43
CA ILE A 108 -26.33 0.59 -5.82
C ILE A 108 -26.43 2.10 -5.52
N HIS A 109 -25.73 2.55 -4.48
CA HIS A 109 -25.65 3.98 -4.13
C HIS A 109 -24.22 4.52 -4.29
N THR A 110 -23.25 3.75 -3.84
CA THR A 110 -21.83 4.10 -3.83
C THR A 110 -21.00 2.91 -4.24
N VAL A 111 -19.80 3.18 -4.74
CA VAL A 111 -18.76 2.20 -5.04
C VAL A 111 -17.53 2.54 -4.21
N LEU A 112 -16.88 1.54 -3.64
CA LEU A 112 -15.62 1.73 -2.93
C LEU A 112 -14.49 1.79 -3.95
N ILE A 113 -13.81 2.93 -4.01
CA ILE A 113 -12.62 3.11 -4.82
C ILE A 113 -11.38 3.17 -3.93
N LYS A 114 -10.24 2.87 -4.53
CA LYS A 114 -8.93 3.11 -3.96
C LYS A 114 -8.29 4.29 -4.68
N GLU A 115 -8.44 5.46 -4.08
CA GLU A 115 -7.85 6.70 -4.55
C GLU A 115 -6.38 6.77 -4.13
N GLY A 116 -5.51 7.05 -5.09
CA GLY A 116 -4.08 7.15 -4.83
C GLY A 116 -3.27 6.69 -6.02
N ILE A 117 -2.05 7.19 -6.06
CA ILE A 117 -1.14 6.93 -7.16
C ILE A 117 -0.19 5.79 -6.74
N PRO A 118 -0.22 4.61 -7.38
CA PRO A 118 0.68 3.51 -7.02
C PRO A 118 2.14 3.83 -7.32
N PHE A 119 2.41 4.82 -8.17
CA PHE A 119 3.74 5.24 -8.60
C PHE A 119 4.43 6.25 -7.67
N VAL A 120 3.79 6.70 -6.57
CA VAL A 120 4.42 7.67 -5.64
C VAL A 120 5.78 7.19 -5.10
N PRO A 121 5.94 5.93 -4.64
CA PRO A 121 7.24 5.47 -4.15
C PRO A 121 8.33 5.49 -5.22
N SER A 122 8.00 5.04 -6.44
CA SER A 122 8.94 5.03 -7.56
C SER A 122 9.31 6.45 -7.99
N PHE A 123 8.33 7.36 -8.02
CA PHE A 123 8.55 8.76 -8.37
C PHE A 123 9.42 9.47 -7.32
N LEU A 124 9.16 9.26 -6.04
CA LEU A 124 9.97 9.81 -4.95
C LEU A 124 11.41 9.28 -5.02
N LEU A 125 11.59 7.98 -5.27
CA LEU A 125 12.91 7.39 -5.41
C LEU A 125 13.66 7.95 -6.62
N ALA A 126 12.99 8.06 -7.77
CA ALA A 126 13.56 8.71 -8.95
C ALA A 126 13.98 10.16 -8.64
N PHE A 127 13.13 10.93 -7.97
CA PHE A 127 13.43 12.30 -7.55
C PHE A 127 14.66 12.39 -6.64
N ILE A 128 14.77 11.52 -5.62
CA ILE A 128 15.94 11.46 -4.74
C ILE A 128 17.21 11.11 -5.53
N VAL A 129 17.14 10.12 -6.41
CA VAL A 129 18.26 9.74 -7.28
C VAL A 129 18.68 10.92 -8.15
N THR A 130 17.74 11.65 -8.75
CA THR A 130 18.05 12.85 -9.52
C THR A 130 18.75 13.92 -8.67
N LEU A 131 18.31 14.15 -7.43
CA LEU A 131 18.97 15.11 -6.54
C LEU A 131 20.41 14.70 -6.18
N LEU A 132 20.65 13.41 -5.96
CA LEU A 132 21.97 12.89 -5.58
C LEU A 132 22.93 12.75 -6.77
N ALA A 133 22.43 12.26 -7.90
CA ALA A 133 23.20 12.08 -9.13
C ALA A 133 23.32 13.37 -9.96
N GLN A 134 22.63 14.44 -9.58
CA GLN A 134 22.57 15.69 -10.33
C GLN A 134 22.21 15.44 -11.81
N ASN A 135 23.00 15.99 -12.72
CA ASN A 135 22.82 15.90 -14.17
C ASN A 135 23.36 14.60 -14.78
N LEU A 136 23.69 13.55 -14.00
CA LEU A 136 24.30 12.32 -14.56
C LEU A 136 23.52 11.74 -15.75
N VAL A 137 22.18 11.82 -15.70
CA VAL A 137 21.29 11.37 -16.77
C VAL A 137 21.41 12.28 -18.00
N VAL A 138 21.50 13.60 -17.81
CA VAL A 138 21.68 14.56 -18.91
C VAL A 138 23.07 14.41 -19.52
N THR A 139 24.12 14.24 -18.72
CA THR A 139 25.50 14.03 -19.15
C THR A 139 25.74 12.67 -19.84
N LEU A 140 24.91 11.66 -19.56
CA LEU A 140 24.98 10.36 -20.25
C LEU A 140 24.18 10.32 -21.57
N LEU A 141 23.19 11.21 -21.71
CA LEU A 141 22.29 11.24 -22.88
C LEU A 141 22.66 12.31 -23.91
N ILE A 142 23.49 13.28 -23.54
CA ILE A 142 24.02 14.36 -24.39
C ILE A 142 25.54 14.26 -24.41
#